data_AF-A0A238D5V0-F1
#
_entry.id   AF-A0A238D5V0-F1
#
_cell.length_a   1.000
_cell.length_b   1.000
_cell.length_c   1.000
_cell.angle_alpha   90.00
_cell.angle_beta   90.00
_cell.angle_gamma   90.00
#
_symmetry.space_group_name_H-M   'P 1'
#
loop_
_entity.id
_entity.type
_entity.pdbx_description
1 polymer ?
#
loop_
_entity_poly.entity_id
_entity_poly.type
_entity_poly.pdbx_seq_one_letter_code
_entity_poly.pdbx_strand_id
1 'polypeptide(L)'
;MAKTTIIALQAPPPTADLHPGPAAESWRAGHVLHNPGLYGPTQARMLGAVRMVFGIFFLINLVLHFSPAYAARFLPDMMHAALAPGQPEWLGHWVASVAAVFQFLGQGRALALMFGIETLLTLGLLTGLGFPLLGWLGLLYELFLWSTIGGLGGPYTSGATDPGTAIVYALGFAVILLTRAWQGASWWQGQARAPSRDGLRLAFLLFGALWAFDAYWKWLPGFLNHITGFFTAAQAGQPGWIVAWIGLFVALMHLIGPYTFAVLAATMETVIAASLLFSHHLPVKWLRLALLFCLGYSLVLWSTAEGFGGPYGAGFTGNKGDVLGTTNVYAIIALFLMAAVWTRRGSAARTGVVASRNASTA
;
A
#
# COMPACT_ATOMS: atom_id res chain seq x y z
N MET A 1 59.35 28.70 -39.44
CA MET A 1 59.06 27.26 -39.64
C MET A 1 59.39 26.51 -38.36
N ALA A 2 58.38 26.15 -37.57
CA ALA A 2 58.50 25.22 -36.46
C ALA A 2 57.60 24.03 -36.78
N LYS A 3 58.18 22.82 -36.89
CA LYS A 3 57.45 21.58 -37.17
C LYS A 3 57.06 20.92 -35.86
N THR A 4 55.78 20.96 -35.53
CA THR A 4 55.16 20.16 -34.47
C THR A 4 55.19 18.69 -34.87
N THR A 5 55.82 17.85 -34.06
CA THR A 5 55.80 16.39 -34.21
C THR A 5 54.65 15.85 -33.35
N ILE A 6 53.67 15.19 -33.99
CA ILE A 6 52.56 14.51 -33.31
C ILE A 6 53.02 13.09 -32.97
N ILE A 7 53.00 12.73 -31.69
CA ILE A 7 53.23 11.37 -31.20
C ILE A 7 51.90 10.62 -31.30
N ALA A 8 51.85 9.56 -32.11
CA ALA A 8 50.71 8.66 -32.18
C ALA A 8 50.71 7.69 -30.98
N LEU A 9 49.66 7.75 -30.15
CA LEU A 9 49.41 6.77 -29.09
C LEU A 9 48.91 5.47 -29.71
N GLN A 10 49.66 4.39 -29.52
CA GLN A 10 49.35 3.05 -29.96
C GLN A 10 48.22 2.46 -29.10
N ALA A 11 47.15 1.98 -29.72
CA ALA A 11 46.03 1.37 -29.02
C ALA A 11 46.45 0.05 -28.33
N PRO A 12 45.94 -0.27 -27.13
CA PRO A 12 46.26 -1.52 -26.45
C PRO A 12 45.64 -2.72 -27.19
N PRO A 13 46.25 -3.92 -27.08
CA PRO A 13 45.73 -5.12 -27.72
C PRO A 13 44.40 -5.56 -27.12
N PRO A 14 43.57 -6.31 -27.86
CA PRO A 14 42.27 -6.76 -27.37
C PRO A 14 42.46 -7.75 -26.21
N THR A 15 41.86 -7.44 -25.07
CA THR A 15 41.81 -8.32 -23.89
C THR A 15 41.06 -9.60 -24.25
N ALA A 16 41.80 -10.70 -24.36
CA ALA A 16 41.27 -12.05 -24.28
C ALA A 16 40.88 -12.36 -22.82
N ASP A 17 39.86 -13.19 -22.68
CA ASP A 17 39.43 -13.90 -21.47
C ASP A 17 38.75 -13.10 -20.36
N LEU A 18 37.48 -12.75 -20.60
CA LEU A 18 36.47 -12.71 -19.54
C LEU A 18 35.79 -14.07 -19.48
N HIS A 19 36.25 -14.93 -18.56
CA HIS A 19 35.47 -16.09 -18.12
C HIS A 19 34.06 -15.61 -17.72
N PRO A 20 32.98 -16.13 -18.32
CA PRO A 20 31.64 -15.82 -17.85
C PRO A 20 31.47 -16.43 -16.46
N GLY A 21 31.28 -15.58 -15.45
CA GLY A 21 30.94 -16.01 -14.10
C GLY A 21 29.71 -16.94 -14.10
N PRO A 22 29.60 -17.87 -13.14
CA PRO A 22 28.66 -18.97 -13.21
C PRO A 22 27.22 -18.47 -13.03
N ALA A 23 26.40 -18.51 -14.09
CA ALA A 23 24.91 -18.55 -14.11
C ALA A 23 24.09 -17.58 -13.22
N ALA A 24 24.70 -16.71 -12.43
CA ALA A 24 24.08 -16.03 -11.29
C ALA A 24 23.30 -14.77 -11.67
N GLU A 25 23.38 -14.27 -12.91
CA GLU A 25 22.78 -12.95 -13.23
C GLU A 25 21.86 -12.88 -14.46
N SER A 26 21.47 -14.02 -15.05
CA SER A 26 20.54 -14.00 -16.19
C SER A 26 19.16 -13.45 -15.82
N TRP A 27 18.68 -13.71 -14.60
CA TRP A 27 17.37 -13.23 -14.15
C TRP A 27 17.38 -11.77 -13.68
N ARG A 28 18.52 -11.27 -13.15
CA ARG A 28 18.67 -9.87 -12.70
C ARG A 28 18.58 -8.89 -13.86
N ALA A 29 19.13 -9.26 -15.01
CA ALA A 29 19.06 -8.45 -16.22
C ALA A 29 17.61 -8.16 -16.67
N GLY A 30 16.68 -9.11 -16.45
CA GLY A 30 15.25 -8.95 -16.76
C GLY A 30 14.39 -8.45 -15.60
N HIS A 31 15.00 -8.06 -14.47
CA HIS A 31 14.26 -7.71 -13.26
C HIS A 31 13.86 -6.23 -13.26
N VAL A 32 12.56 -5.94 -13.11
CA VAL A 32 12.00 -4.57 -13.21
C VAL A 32 12.57 -3.60 -12.16
N LEU A 33 12.97 -4.10 -10.97
CA LEU A 33 13.61 -3.28 -9.94
C LEU A 33 15.11 -3.03 -10.18
N HIS A 34 15.68 -3.59 -11.24
CA HIS A 34 17.05 -3.33 -11.68
C HIS A 34 17.04 -2.57 -13.02
N ASN A 35 16.20 -3.03 -13.95
CA ASN A 35 15.98 -2.49 -15.27
C ASN A 35 14.47 -2.29 -15.49
N PRO A 36 13.91 -1.10 -15.19
CA PRO A 36 12.46 -0.86 -15.28
C PRO A 36 11.83 -1.03 -16.67
N GLY A 37 12.63 -1.32 -17.70
CA GLY A 37 12.16 -1.67 -19.03
C GLY A 37 11.45 -0.51 -19.74
N LEU A 38 10.85 -0.80 -20.90
CA LEU A 38 10.06 0.19 -21.63
C LEU A 38 8.69 0.34 -20.97
N TYR A 39 8.42 1.53 -20.49
CA TYR A 39 7.12 1.90 -19.94
C TYR A 39 6.08 2.02 -21.04
N GLY A 40 5.14 1.07 -21.05
CA GLY A 40 4.11 0.99 -22.06
C GLY A 40 2.83 1.76 -21.66
N PRO A 41 2.03 2.23 -22.62
CA PRO A 41 0.75 2.88 -22.35
C PRO A 41 -0.23 1.98 -21.58
N THR A 42 -0.11 0.65 -21.71
CA THR A 42 -0.90 -0.31 -20.92
C THR A 42 -0.58 -0.22 -19.43
N GLN A 43 0.71 -0.14 -19.08
CA GLN A 43 1.14 -0.10 -17.68
C GLN A 43 0.67 1.20 -17.01
N ALA A 44 0.81 2.33 -17.71
CA ALA A 44 0.25 3.61 -17.26
C ALA A 44 -1.25 3.49 -17.00
N ARG A 45 -2.01 2.96 -17.96
CA ARG A 45 -3.47 2.77 -17.80
C ARG A 45 -3.82 1.86 -16.61
N MET A 46 -3.07 0.79 -16.36
CA MET A 46 -3.28 -0.07 -15.20
C MET A 46 -3.08 0.70 -13.88
N LEU A 47 -1.96 1.43 -13.75
CA LEU A 47 -1.73 2.29 -12.58
C LEU A 47 -2.83 3.34 -12.40
N GLY A 48 -3.25 3.97 -13.49
CA GLY A 48 -4.36 4.91 -13.51
C GLY A 48 -5.69 4.30 -13.08
N ALA A 49 -5.98 3.07 -13.50
CA ALA A 49 -7.17 2.34 -13.10
C ALA A 49 -7.15 1.99 -11.60
N VAL A 50 -6.02 1.52 -11.07
CA VAL A 50 -5.89 1.25 -9.62
C VAL A 50 -6.04 2.54 -8.81
N ARG A 51 -5.51 3.67 -9.30
CA ARG A 51 -5.76 5.00 -8.70
C ARG A 51 -7.24 5.34 -8.64
N MET A 52 -7.99 5.09 -9.72
CA MET A 52 -9.44 5.30 -9.71
C MET A 52 -10.17 4.38 -8.72
N VAL A 53 -9.74 3.12 -8.60
CA VAL A 53 -10.29 2.20 -7.57
C VAL A 53 -10.04 2.77 -6.17
N PHE A 54 -8.82 3.25 -5.90
CA PHE A 54 -8.53 3.94 -4.64
C PHE A 54 -9.41 5.19 -4.45
N GLY A 55 -9.64 5.96 -5.50
CA GLY A 55 -10.54 7.12 -5.48
C GLY A 55 -12.01 6.79 -5.23
N ILE A 56 -12.51 5.65 -5.74
CA ILE A 56 -13.87 5.18 -5.44
C ILE A 56 -13.99 4.84 -3.94
N PHE A 57 -12.97 4.20 -3.41
CA PHE A 57 -12.89 3.85 -1.99
C PHE A 57 -12.87 5.11 -1.11
N PHE A 58 -12.07 6.10 -1.51
CA PHE A 58 -12.03 7.42 -0.86
C PHE A 58 -13.37 8.17 -0.97
N LEU A 59 -14.05 8.10 -2.12
CA LEU A 59 -15.37 8.70 -2.33
C LEU A 59 -16.43 8.10 -1.40
N ILE A 60 -16.38 6.78 -1.17
CA ILE A 60 -17.31 6.12 -0.25
C ILE A 60 -17.13 6.66 1.18
N ASN A 61 -15.87 6.80 1.65
CA ASN A 61 -15.58 7.40 2.95
C ASN A 61 -16.08 8.85 3.02
N LEU A 62 -15.78 9.66 2.00
CA LEU A 62 -16.25 11.04 1.90
C LEU A 62 -17.78 11.14 2.03
N VAL A 63 -18.53 10.26 1.36
CA VAL A 63 -20.00 10.23 1.46
C VAL A 63 -20.46 9.93 2.89
N LEU A 64 -19.78 9.05 3.62
CA LEU A 64 -20.09 8.80 5.03
C LEU A 64 -19.72 9.98 5.93
N HIS A 65 -18.61 10.66 5.65
CA HIS A 65 -18.15 11.80 6.44
C HIS A 65 -19.10 13.00 6.36
N PHE A 66 -19.85 13.12 5.26
CA PHE A 66 -20.95 14.09 5.16
C PHE A 66 -22.15 13.79 6.05
N SER A 67 -22.20 12.63 6.72
CA SER A 67 -23.24 12.35 7.70
C SER A 67 -23.11 13.24 8.94
N PRO A 68 -24.21 13.84 9.43
CA PRO A 68 -24.20 14.58 10.70
C PRO A 68 -23.73 13.72 11.89
N ALA A 69 -23.95 12.41 11.84
CA ALA A 69 -23.52 11.47 12.87
C ALA A 69 -22.00 11.27 12.90
N TYR A 70 -21.31 11.45 11.77
CA TYR A 70 -19.84 11.48 11.73
C TYR A 70 -19.33 12.76 12.39
N ALA A 71 -19.85 13.92 11.97
CA ALA A 71 -19.49 15.22 12.49
C ALA A 71 -19.64 15.33 14.02
N ALA A 72 -20.68 14.71 14.58
CA ALA A 72 -20.93 14.67 16.03
C ALA A 72 -19.91 13.84 16.81
N ARG A 73 -19.32 12.81 16.19
CA ARG A 73 -18.37 11.89 16.84
C ARG A 73 -16.91 12.23 16.59
N PHE A 74 -16.60 12.99 15.54
CA PHE A 74 -15.22 13.27 15.15
C PHE A 74 -14.32 13.74 16.32
N LEU A 75 -14.75 14.77 17.06
CA LEU A 75 -13.96 15.31 18.17
C LEU A 75 -13.92 14.36 19.39
N PRO A 76 -15.05 13.77 19.84
CA PRO A 76 -15.03 12.69 20.83
C PRO A 76 -14.10 11.52 20.47
N ASP A 77 -14.15 11.02 19.24
CA ASP A 77 -13.36 9.88 18.77
C ASP A 77 -11.86 10.23 18.74
N MET A 78 -11.53 11.46 18.33
CA MET A 78 -10.16 11.98 18.39
C MET A 78 -9.63 12.02 19.82
N MET A 79 -10.40 12.52 20.80
CA MET A 79 -10.01 12.50 22.21
C MET A 79 -9.88 11.09 22.75
N HIS A 80 -10.84 10.21 22.42
CA HIS A 80 -10.85 8.84 22.88
C HIS A 80 -9.61 8.06 22.40
N ALA A 81 -9.21 8.25 21.14
CA ALA A 81 -8.04 7.60 20.57
C ALA A 81 -6.73 8.03 21.27
N ALA A 82 -6.59 9.31 21.61
CA ALA A 82 -5.38 9.86 22.21
C ALA A 82 -5.26 9.59 23.72
N LEU A 83 -6.40 9.46 24.41
CA LEU A 83 -6.48 9.24 25.86
C LEU A 83 -6.70 7.75 26.22
N ALA A 84 -6.65 6.86 25.23
CA ALA A 84 -6.79 5.44 25.46
C ALA A 84 -5.70 4.91 26.43
N PRO A 85 -6.03 4.01 27.37
CA PRO A 85 -5.04 3.44 28.28
C PRO A 85 -3.85 2.84 27.54
N GLY A 86 -2.62 3.24 27.92
CA GLY A 86 -1.39 2.81 27.27
C GLY A 86 -0.88 3.73 26.16
N GLN A 87 -1.61 4.80 25.82
CA GLN A 87 -1.07 5.87 24.97
C GLN A 87 -0.05 6.74 25.72
N PRO A 88 0.96 7.28 25.03
CA PRO A 88 1.91 8.18 25.65
C PRO A 88 1.28 9.55 25.92
N GLU A 89 1.62 10.16 27.05
CA GLU A 89 1.04 11.44 27.50
C GLU A 89 1.19 12.57 26.49
N TRP A 90 2.32 12.65 25.79
CA TRP A 90 2.58 13.67 24.77
C TRP A 90 1.56 13.63 23.61
N LEU A 91 1.02 12.44 23.28
CA LEU A 91 0.00 12.30 22.24
C LEU A 91 -1.31 12.95 22.68
N GLY A 92 -1.65 12.82 23.97
CA GLY A 92 -2.78 13.53 24.58
C GLY A 92 -2.62 15.05 24.47
N HIS A 93 -1.43 15.59 24.73
CA HIS A 93 -1.16 17.02 24.57
C HIS A 93 -1.22 17.51 23.12
N TRP A 94 -0.70 16.71 22.18
CA TRP A 94 -0.81 17.01 20.75
C TRP A 94 -2.26 17.11 20.32
N VAL A 95 -3.06 16.11 20.67
CA VAL A 95 -4.47 16.01 20.28
C VAL A 95 -5.33 17.06 20.97
N ALA A 96 -5.05 17.40 22.23
CA ALA A 96 -5.68 18.53 22.92
C ALA A 96 -5.39 19.88 22.22
N SER A 97 -4.17 20.05 21.71
CA SER A 97 -3.77 21.25 20.96
C SER A 97 -4.54 21.37 19.64
N VAL A 98 -4.71 20.26 18.91
CA VAL A 98 -5.56 20.21 17.71
C VAL A 98 -7.02 20.50 18.05
N ALA A 99 -7.54 19.95 19.14
CA ALA A 99 -8.90 20.22 19.60
C ALA A 99 -9.13 21.71 19.91
N ALA A 100 -8.15 22.38 20.52
CA ALA A 100 -8.22 23.82 20.78
C ALA A 100 -8.32 24.63 19.47
N VAL A 101 -7.58 24.23 18.42
CA VAL A 101 -7.71 24.85 17.09
C VAL A 101 -9.11 24.64 16.50
N PHE A 102 -9.68 23.44 16.63
CA PHE A 102 -11.06 23.16 16.18
C PHE A 102 -12.09 24.00 16.91
N GLN A 103 -11.92 24.16 18.23
CA GLN A 103 -12.79 25.01 19.05
C GLN A 103 -12.66 26.49 18.66
N PHE A 104 -11.44 26.98 18.43
CA PHE A 104 -11.18 28.35 18.00
C PHE A 104 -11.78 28.67 16.63
N LEU A 105 -11.61 27.78 15.64
CA LEU A 105 -12.18 27.95 14.30
C LEU A 105 -13.70 27.77 14.27
N GLY A 106 -14.24 27.03 15.24
CA GLY A 106 -15.59 26.48 15.24
C GLY A 106 -15.64 25.13 14.53
N GLN A 107 -16.16 24.10 15.22
CA GLN A 107 -16.17 22.71 14.77
C GLN A 107 -16.72 22.53 13.36
N GLY A 108 -17.83 23.22 13.02
CA GLY A 108 -18.41 23.14 11.68
C GLY A 108 -17.49 23.64 10.58
N ARG A 109 -16.71 24.70 10.82
CA ARG A 109 -15.75 25.24 9.84
C ARG A 109 -14.52 24.35 9.72
N ALA A 110 -14.02 23.82 10.83
CA ALA A 110 -12.89 22.88 10.82
C ALA A 110 -13.24 21.60 10.03
N LEU A 111 -14.42 21.02 10.29
CA LEU A 111 -14.90 19.85 9.53
C LEU A 111 -15.15 20.18 8.06
N ALA A 112 -15.73 21.35 7.74
CA ALA A 112 -15.91 21.76 6.35
C ALA A 112 -14.58 21.89 5.59
N LEU A 113 -13.51 22.36 6.25
CA LEU A 113 -12.17 22.41 5.67
C LEU A 113 -11.64 21.00 5.37
N MET A 114 -11.77 20.07 6.32
CA MET A 114 -11.33 18.68 6.14
C MET A 114 -12.10 17.99 5.01
N PHE A 115 -13.42 18.10 4.97
CA PHE A 115 -14.23 17.54 3.89
C PHE A 115 -13.95 18.21 2.55
N GLY A 116 -13.59 19.49 2.55
CA GLY A 116 -13.10 20.19 1.37
C GLY A 116 -11.80 19.59 0.84
N ILE A 117 -10.84 19.30 1.73
CA ILE A 117 -9.59 18.59 1.38
C ILE A 117 -9.92 17.20 0.81
N GLU A 118 -10.73 16.40 1.52
CA GLU A 118 -11.12 15.06 1.05
C GLU A 118 -11.84 15.08 -0.30
N THR A 119 -12.68 16.08 -0.55
CA THR A 119 -13.34 16.28 -1.84
C THR A 119 -12.31 16.53 -2.94
N LEU A 120 -11.33 17.41 -2.71
CA LEU A 120 -10.26 17.68 -3.67
C LEU A 120 -9.41 16.43 -3.92
N LEU A 121 -9.04 15.69 -2.86
CA LEU A 121 -8.30 14.44 -2.95
C LEU A 121 -9.07 13.39 -3.75
N THR A 122 -10.37 13.24 -3.50
CA THR A 122 -11.26 12.32 -4.23
C THR A 122 -11.30 12.67 -5.72
N LEU A 123 -11.51 13.95 -6.05
CA LEU A 123 -11.50 14.40 -7.44
C LEU A 123 -10.14 14.14 -8.11
N GLY A 124 -9.04 14.39 -7.40
CA GLY A 124 -7.70 14.03 -7.85
C GLY A 124 -7.54 12.53 -8.09
N LEU A 125 -7.99 11.69 -7.17
CA LEU A 125 -7.90 10.23 -7.24
C LEU A 125 -8.80 9.61 -8.32
N LEU A 126 -9.87 10.28 -8.73
CA LEU A 126 -10.72 9.83 -9.84
C LEU A 126 -10.19 10.35 -11.19
N THR A 127 -9.81 11.63 -11.27
CA THR A 127 -9.52 12.28 -12.57
C THR A 127 -8.04 12.35 -12.95
N GLY A 128 -7.14 12.36 -11.95
CA GLY A 128 -5.70 12.53 -12.13
C GLY A 128 -5.29 14.00 -12.29
N LEU A 129 -6.25 14.93 -12.22
CA LEU A 129 -6.01 16.36 -12.35
C LEU A 129 -5.29 16.91 -11.11
N GLY A 130 -4.24 17.71 -11.31
CA GLY A 130 -3.49 18.35 -10.21
C GLY A 130 -2.77 17.38 -9.28
N PHE A 131 -2.70 16.09 -9.64
CA PHE A 131 -2.36 15.04 -8.68
C PHE A 131 -0.97 15.14 -8.03
N PRO A 132 0.11 15.62 -8.67
CA PRO A 132 1.38 15.75 -7.95
C PRO A 132 1.26 16.57 -6.66
N LEU A 133 0.50 17.67 -6.69
CA LEU A 133 0.23 18.49 -5.51
C LEU A 133 -0.75 17.79 -4.57
N LEU A 134 -1.86 17.27 -5.11
CA LEU A 134 -2.88 16.57 -4.31
C LEU A 134 -2.35 15.30 -3.65
N GLY A 135 -1.37 14.62 -4.25
CA GLY A 135 -0.73 13.44 -3.68
C GLY A 135 0.10 13.78 -2.45
N TRP A 136 0.82 14.91 -2.48
CA TRP A 136 1.51 15.42 -1.28
C TRP A 136 0.52 15.91 -0.23
N LEU A 137 -0.54 16.61 -0.63
CA LEU A 137 -1.61 17.01 0.28
C LEU A 137 -2.25 15.80 0.95
N GLY A 138 -2.57 14.76 0.19
CA GLY A 138 -3.14 13.52 0.70
C GLY A 138 -2.19 12.80 1.65
N LEU A 139 -0.92 12.65 1.30
CA LEU A 139 0.09 12.08 2.20
C LEU A 139 0.16 12.84 3.54
N LEU A 140 0.20 14.17 3.53
CA LEU A 140 0.26 14.98 4.74
C LEU A 140 -1.05 14.96 5.54
N TYR A 141 -2.19 14.98 4.84
CA TYR A 141 -3.52 14.90 5.43
C TYR A 141 -3.72 13.59 6.19
N GLU A 142 -3.35 12.46 5.58
CA GLU A 142 -3.47 11.15 6.19
C GLU A 142 -2.50 10.94 7.35
N LEU A 143 -1.29 11.50 7.29
CA LEU A 143 -0.38 11.52 8.45
C LEU A 143 -0.94 12.36 9.61
N PHE A 144 -1.60 13.47 9.30
CA PHE A 144 -2.30 14.27 10.30
C PHE A 144 -3.44 13.46 10.94
N LEU A 145 -4.29 12.80 10.15
CA LEU A 145 -5.36 11.93 10.65
C LEU A 145 -4.81 10.78 11.49
N TRP A 146 -3.73 10.13 11.03
CA TRP A 146 -3.06 9.07 11.77
C TRP A 146 -2.59 9.54 13.14
N SER A 147 -1.99 10.73 13.24
CA SER A 147 -1.54 11.32 14.51
C SER A 147 -2.66 11.82 15.43
N THR A 148 -3.89 11.95 14.91
CA THR A 148 -5.03 12.51 15.64
C THR A 148 -6.11 11.45 15.86
N ILE A 149 -7.09 11.34 14.98
CA ILE A 149 -8.19 10.37 15.10
C ILE A 149 -7.71 8.91 15.07
N GLY A 150 -6.57 8.66 14.41
CA GLY A 150 -5.91 7.37 14.37
C GLY A 150 -5.12 7.00 15.63
N GLY A 151 -4.79 7.96 16.52
CA GLY A 151 -4.00 7.70 17.72
C GLY A 151 -2.65 7.02 17.45
N LEU A 152 -2.06 7.27 16.27
CA LEU A 152 -0.88 6.61 15.73
C LEU A 152 -0.99 5.08 15.62
N GLY A 153 -2.20 4.52 15.54
CA GLY A 153 -2.45 3.08 15.57
C GLY A 153 -2.44 2.46 16.96
N GLY A 154 -2.13 3.24 18.00
CA GLY A 154 -2.12 2.80 19.38
C GLY A 154 -3.52 2.74 20.03
N PRO A 155 -3.59 2.29 21.29
CA PRO A 155 -2.46 1.93 22.15
C PRO A 155 -1.85 0.57 21.79
N TYR A 156 -0.53 0.53 21.71
CA TYR A 156 0.26 -0.67 21.39
C TYR A 156 0.35 -1.63 22.58
N THR A 157 -0.76 -2.27 22.90
CA THR A 157 -0.89 -3.23 24.02
C THR A 157 -0.86 -4.67 23.53
N SER A 158 -0.81 -5.64 24.45
CA SER A 158 -0.84 -7.07 24.11
C SER A 158 -2.14 -7.42 23.37
N GLY A 159 -2.04 -7.61 22.06
CA GLY A 159 -3.18 -7.86 21.17
C GLY A 159 -3.42 -6.73 20.16
N ALA A 160 -2.70 -5.61 20.20
CA ALA A 160 -2.66 -4.69 19.08
C ALA A 160 -2.01 -5.39 17.88
N THR A 161 -2.60 -5.29 16.70
CA THR A 161 -2.10 -5.99 15.51
C THR A 161 -2.01 -5.13 14.27
N ASP A 162 -2.43 -3.86 14.34
CA ASP A 162 -2.63 -2.98 13.20
C ASP A 162 -1.95 -1.61 13.45
N PRO A 163 -1.18 -1.06 12.50
CA PRO A 163 -0.56 0.27 12.60
C PRO A 163 -1.55 1.45 12.50
N GLY A 164 -2.83 1.18 12.26
CA GLY A 164 -3.90 2.13 12.04
C GLY A 164 -4.15 2.38 10.55
N THR A 165 -5.40 2.66 10.17
CA THR A 165 -5.77 2.77 8.76
C THR A 165 -5.20 4.01 8.05
N ALA A 166 -5.16 5.17 8.70
CA ALA A 166 -4.72 6.41 8.07
C ALA A 166 -3.25 6.36 7.60
N ILE A 167 -2.33 5.66 8.30
CA ILE A 167 -0.95 5.50 7.81
C ILE A 167 -0.88 4.66 6.53
N VAL A 168 -1.86 3.78 6.31
CA VAL A 168 -1.97 2.99 5.08
C VAL A 168 -2.47 3.84 3.93
N TYR A 169 -3.45 4.71 4.16
CA TYR A 169 -3.89 5.69 3.16
C TYR A 169 -2.75 6.64 2.79
N ALA A 170 -1.99 7.12 3.80
CA ALA A 170 -0.77 7.89 3.60
C ALA A 170 0.23 7.14 2.68
N LEU A 171 0.46 5.85 2.95
CA LEU A 171 1.28 5.00 2.09
C LEU A 171 0.69 4.85 0.68
N GLY A 172 -0.63 4.75 0.53
CA GLY A 172 -1.32 4.74 -0.77
C GLY A 172 -0.99 5.97 -1.61
N PHE A 173 -1.06 7.17 -1.01
CA PHE A 173 -0.64 8.41 -1.67
C PHE A 173 0.86 8.42 -2.01
N ALA A 174 1.72 7.96 -1.09
CA ALA A 174 3.15 7.82 -1.35
C ALA A 174 3.42 6.87 -2.52
N VAL A 175 2.74 5.73 -2.59
CA VAL A 175 2.86 4.76 -3.70
C VAL A 175 2.43 5.40 -5.02
N ILE A 176 1.34 6.18 -5.05
CA ILE A 176 0.95 6.92 -6.26
C ILE A 176 2.04 7.90 -6.69
N LEU A 177 2.63 8.65 -5.74
CA LEU A 177 3.73 9.58 -6.00
C LEU A 177 4.97 8.87 -6.58
N LEU A 178 5.35 7.73 -5.97
CA LEU A 178 6.52 6.94 -6.34
C LEU A 178 6.35 6.18 -7.66
N THR A 179 5.14 5.72 -7.95
CA THR A 179 4.80 4.97 -9.18
C THR A 179 4.31 5.86 -10.33
N ARG A 180 4.10 7.14 -10.07
CA ARG A 180 3.54 8.07 -11.05
C ARG A 180 2.15 7.67 -11.57
N ALA A 181 1.35 7.03 -10.73
CA ALA A 181 0.06 6.47 -11.14
C ALA A 181 -0.98 7.52 -11.58
N TRP A 182 -0.72 8.81 -11.34
CA TRP A 182 -1.57 9.91 -11.83
C TRP A 182 -1.45 10.18 -13.33
N GLN A 183 -0.44 9.66 -14.01
CA GLN A 183 -0.22 9.95 -15.44
C GLN A 183 -1.10 9.08 -16.35
N GLY A 184 -1.52 7.91 -15.87
CA GLY A 184 -2.36 6.99 -16.62
C GLY A 184 -3.83 7.29 -16.46
N ALA A 185 -4.58 7.21 -17.58
CA ALA A 185 -6.01 7.49 -17.60
C ALA A 185 -6.37 8.81 -16.88
N SER A 186 -5.49 9.80 -17.05
CA SER A 186 -5.63 11.14 -16.49
C SER A 186 -6.39 12.02 -17.47
N TRP A 187 -7.18 12.94 -16.93
CA TRP A 187 -7.76 14.02 -17.72
C TRP A 187 -6.70 15.03 -18.18
N TRP A 188 -5.51 15.02 -17.57
CA TRP A 188 -4.36 15.75 -18.05
C TRP A 188 -3.65 14.99 -19.18
N GLN A 189 -3.59 15.58 -20.37
CA GLN A 189 -2.89 15.00 -21.51
C GLN A 189 -1.38 15.29 -21.42
N GLY A 190 -0.61 14.29 -21.01
CA GLY A 190 0.85 14.35 -21.02
C GLY A 190 1.45 12.98 -21.34
N GLN A 191 2.68 12.96 -21.87
CA GLN A 191 3.39 11.70 -22.07
C GLN A 191 3.65 11.03 -20.72
N ALA A 192 3.10 9.83 -20.56
CA ALA A 192 3.26 9.06 -19.34
C ALA A 192 4.73 8.62 -19.23
N ARG A 193 5.32 8.80 -18.04
CA ARG A 193 6.71 8.46 -17.74
C ARG A 193 6.74 7.23 -16.84
N ALA A 194 7.78 6.43 -16.99
CA ALA A 194 8.01 5.28 -16.14
C ALA A 194 8.17 5.69 -14.67
N PRO A 195 7.74 4.85 -13.71
CA PRO A 195 8.26 4.91 -12.35
C PRO A 195 9.79 4.90 -12.36
N SER A 196 10.42 5.69 -11.50
CA SER A 196 11.86 5.56 -11.30
C SER A 196 12.17 4.24 -10.59
N ARG A 197 13.35 3.68 -10.85
CA ARG A 197 13.83 2.46 -10.18
C ARG A 197 13.83 2.64 -8.66
N ASP A 198 14.35 3.77 -8.19
CA ASP A 198 14.47 4.06 -6.77
C ASP A 198 13.11 4.33 -6.13
N GLY A 199 12.21 5.01 -6.84
CA GLY A 199 10.85 5.22 -6.39
C GLY A 199 10.09 3.89 -6.21
N LEU A 200 10.23 2.99 -7.18
CA LEU A 200 9.60 1.67 -7.09
C LEU A 200 10.20 0.84 -5.94
N ARG A 201 11.52 0.83 -5.78
CA ARG A 201 12.18 0.15 -4.64
C ARG A 201 11.72 0.70 -3.31
N LEU A 202 11.60 2.02 -3.18
CA LEU A 202 11.11 2.67 -1.98
C LEU A 202 9.65 2.30 -1.71
N ALA A 203 8.80 2.22 -2.73
CA ALA A 203 7.40 1.78 -2.57
C ALA A 203 7.31 0.34 -2.02
N PHE A 204 8.12 -0.59 -2.55
CA PHE A 204 8.22 -1.95 -2.02
C PHE A 204 8.78 -1.99 -0.59
N LEU A 205 9.79 -1.17 -0.29
CA LEU A 205 10.41 -1.10 1.04
C LEU A 205 9.40 -0.60 2.08
N LEU A 206 8.70 0.51 1.80
CA LEU A 206 7.73 1.10 2.72
C LEU A 206 6.56 0.15 2.99
N PHE A 207 6.02 -0.49 1.95
CA PHE A 207 4.94 -1.46 2.12
C PHE A 207 5.40 -2.75 2.81
N GLY A 208 6.63 -3.20 2.50
CA GLY A 208 7.24 -4.33 3.21
C GLY A 208 7.50 -4.03 4.69
N ALA A 209 7.89 -2.80 5.02
CA ALA A 209 8.08 -2.37 6.41
C ALA A 209 6.75 -2.34 7.18
N LEU A 210 5.66 -1.92 6.53
CA LEU A 210 4.31 -1.96 7.10
C LEU A 210 3.87 -3.40 7.39
N TRP A 211 4.06 -4.32 6.44
CA TRP A 211 3.81 -5.75 6.68
C TRP A 211 4.73 -6.37 7.74
N ALA A 212 5.98 -5.90 7.85
CA ALA A 212 6.89 -6.37 8.88
C ALA A 212 6.46 -5.91 10.27
N PHE A 213 5.94 -4.69 10.38
CA PHE A 213 5.32 -4.18 11.59
C PHE A 213 4.15 -5.06 12.01
N ASP A 214 3.26 -5.36 11.07
CA ASP A 214 2.14 -6.27 11.28
C ASP A 214 2.61 -7.65 11.75
N ALA A 215 3.51 -8.29 10.99
CA ALA A 215 4.05 -9.60 11.30
C ALA A 215 4.67 -9.68 12.70
N TYR A 216 5.39 -8.63 13.13
CA TYR A 216 5.95 -8.54 14.47
C TYR A 216 4.88 -8.74 15.55
N TRP A 217 3.75 -8.05 15.43
CA TRP A 217 2.64 -8.17 16.39
C TRP A 217 2.00 -9.55 16.40
N LYS A 218 1.96 -10.23 15.25
CA LYS A 218 1.37 -11.58 15.15
C LYS A 218 2.23 -12.65 15.82
N TRP A 219 3.53 -12.42 15.99
CA TRP A 219 4.40 -13.31 16.75
C TRP A 219 4.32 -13.11 18.27
N LEU A 220 3.65 -12.06 18.76
CA LEU A 220 3.52 -11.84 20.19
C LEU A 220 2.51 -12.78 20.84
N PRO A 221 2.71 -13.17 22.12
CA PRO A 221 1.78 -14.05 22.84
C PRO A 221 0.34 -13.53 22.87
N GLY A 222 0.16 -12.20 22.85
CA GLY A 222 -1.15 -11.56 22.80
C GLY A 222 -1.97 -12.03 21.61
N PHE A 223 -1.38 -12.08 20.41
CA PHE A 223 -2.05 -12.59 19.22
C PHE A 223 -2.13 -14.11 19.20
N LEU A 224 -0.99 -14.79 19.42
CA LEU A 224 -0.88 -16.24 19.28
C LEU A 224 -1.87 -17.02 20.18
N ASN A 225 -2.12 -16.51 21.39
CA ASN A 225 -3.00 -17.17 22.35
C ASN A 225 -4.47 -16.68 22.27
N HIS A 226 -4.77 -15.63 21.52
CA HIS A 226 -6.10 -14.99 21.52
C HIS A 226 -6.68 -14.73 20.12
N ILE A 227 -6.16 -15.37 19.07
CA ILE A 227 -6.62 -15.13 17.68
C ILE A 227 -8.15 -15.25 17.50
N THR A 228 -8.78 -16.23 18.16
CA THR A 228 -10.22 -16.43 18.10
C THR A 228 -10.99 -15.23 18.63
N GLY A 229 -10.44 -14.55 19.64
CA GLY A 229 -11.01 -13.34 20.23
C GLY A 229 -11.22 -12.23 19.20
N PHE A 230 -10.23 -11.99 18.33
CA PHE A 230 -10.33 -10.97 17.27
C PHE A 230 -11.48 -11.27 16.31
N PHE A 231 -11.63 -12.53 15.91
CA PHE A 231 -12.69 -12.94 14.99
C PHE A 231 -14.06 -12.83 15.64
N THR A 232 -14.20 -13.29 16.89
CA THR A 232 -15.47 -13.17 17.62
C THR A 232 -15.84 -11.71 17.91
N ALA A 233 -14.86 -10.86 18.20
CA ALA A 233 -15.08 -9.42 18.40
C ALA A 233 -15.58 -8.75 17.11
N ALA A 234 -15.03 -9.14 15.95
CA ALA A 234 -15.44 -8.63 14.65
C ALA A 234 -16.89 -8.98 14.27
N GLN A 235 -17.54 -9.94 14.94
CA GLN A 235 -18.95 -10.28 14.72
C GLN A 235 -19.92 -9.30 15.40
N ALA A 236 -19.48 -8.52 16.39
CA ALA A 236 -20.34 -7.65 17.16
C ALA A 236 -20.96 -6.55 16.28
N GLY A 237 -22.29 -6.39 16.34
CA GLY A 237 -23.02 -5.38 15.57
C GLY A 237 -23.08 -5.62 14.06
N GLN A 238 -22.64 -6.80 13.58
CA GLN A 238 -22.62 -7.13 12.16
C GLN A 238 -23.95 -7.71 11.66
N PRO A 239 -24.27 -7.54 10.36
CA PRO A 239 -25.30 -8.31 9.68
C PRO A 239 -25.08 -9.82 9.80
N GLY A 240 -26.17 -10.60 9.88
CA GLY A 240 -26.11 -12.05 10.13
C GLY A 240 -25.27 -12.84 9.10
N TRP A 241 -25.20 -12.39 7.85
CA TRP A 241 -24.36 -13.05 6.83
C TRP A 241 -22.86 -12.83 7.05
N ILE A 242 -22.44 -11.68 7.58
CA ILE A 242 -21.05 -11.41 7.98
C ILE A 242 -20.71 -12.26 9.20
N VAL A 243 -21.61 -12.33 10.18
CA VAL A 243 -21.45 -13.20 11.37
C VAL A 243 -21.25 -14.66 10.94
N ALA A 244 -22.05 -15.17 10.01
CA ALA A 244 -21.93 -16.52 9.47
C ALA A 244 -20.61 -16.74 8.72
N TRP A 245 -20.19 -15.78 7.89
CA TRP A 245 -18.91 -15.83 7.19
C TRP A 245 -17.72 -15.90 8.16
N ILE A 246 -17.66 -15.01 9.16
CA ILE A 246 -16.61 -15.04 10.18
C ILE A 246 -16.69 -16.34 10.99
N GLY A 247 -17.89 -16.83 11.29
CA GLY A 247 -18.14 -18.07 12.01
C GLY A 247 -17.54 -19.31 11.33
N LEU A 248 -17.48 -19.33 9.99
CA LEU A 248 -16.79 -20.37 9.23
C LEU A 248 -15.30 -20.44 9.58
N PHE A 249 -14.62 -19.30 9.71
CA PHE A 249 -13.21 -19.25 10.08
C PHE A 249 -12.98 -19.60 11.54
N VAL A 250 -13.88 -19.19 12.44
CA VAL A 250 -13.85 -19.63 13.85
C VAL A 250 -13.98 -21.16 13.93
N ALA A 251 -14.88 -21.77 13.15
CA ALA A 251 -14.99 -23.22 13.09
C ALA A 251 -13.71 -23.89 12.54
N LEU A 252 -13.07 -23.29 11.53
CA LEU A 252 -11.78 -23.76 11.01
C LEU A 252 -10.67 -23.68 12.07
N MET A 253 -10.63 -22.61 12.88
CA MET A 253 -9.69 -22.49 14.01
C MET A 253 -9.92 -23.58 15.05
N HIS A 254 -11.16 -23.92 15.36
CA HIS A 254 -11.47 -25.04 16.26
C HIS A 254 -11.04 -26.39 15.68
N LEU A 255 -11.10 -26.56 14.35
CA LEU A 255 -10.70 -27.78 13.68
C LEU A 255 -9.18 -28.01 13.70
N ILE A 256 -8.38 -26.98 13.41
CA ILE A 256 -6.91 -27.11 13.28
C ILE A 256 -6.13 -26.67 14.53
N GLY A 257 -6.82 -26.11 15.53
CA GLY A 257 -6.25 -25.49 16.71
C GLY A 257 -6.02 -23.97 16.53
N PRO A 258 -6.54 -23.10 17.42
CA PRO A 258 -6.37 -21.65 17.31
C PRO A 258 -4.92 -21.20 17.26
N TYR A 259 -4.05 -21.79 18.10
CA TYR A 259 -2.61 -21.47 18.09
C TYR A 259 -1.96 -21.82 16.74
N THR A 260 -2.29 -22.98 16.16
CA THR A 260 -1.82 -23.37 14.82
C THR A 260 -2.26 -22.36 13.76
N PHE A 261 -3.53 -21.95 13.79
CA PHE A 261 -4.04 -20.93 12.89
C PHE A 261 -3.30 -19.59 13.06
N ALA A 262 -3.02 -19.19 14.30
CA ALA A 262 -2.28 -17.97 14.59
C ALA A 262 -0.84 -18.01 14.06
N VAL A 263 -0.15 -19.13 14.22
CA VAL A 263 1.19 -19.34 13.63
C VAL A 263 1.15 -19.29 12.11
N LEU A 264 0.12 -19.86 11.48
CA LEU A 264 -0.06 -19.78 10.02
C LEU A 264 -0.25 -18.33 9.57
N ALA A 265 -1.09 -17.55 10.26
CA ALA A 265 -1.26 -16.12 9.98
C ALA A 265 0.05 -15.35 10.16
N ALA A 266 0.76 -15.53 11.28
CA ALA A 266 2.04 -14.86 11.56
C ALA A 266 3.11 -15.20 10.51
N THR A 267 3.20 -16.47 10.12
CA THR A 267 4.10 -16.93 9.05
C THR A 267 3.75 -16.28 7.72
N MET A 268 2.45 -16.14 7.44
CA MET A 268 1.99 -15.56 6.19
C MET A 268 2.40 -14.10 6.03
N GLU A 269 2.18 -13.30 7.07
CA GLU A 269 2.57 -11.89 7.09
C GLU A 269 4.08 -11.73 7.02
N THR A 270 4.82 -12.63 7.67
CA THR A 270 6.30 -12.66 7.59
C THR A 270 6.79 -12.92 6.17
N VAL A 271 6.18 -13.89 5.45
CA VAL A 271 6.54 -14.22 4.07
C VAL A 271 6.22 -13.07 3.12
N ILE A 272 5.07 -12.41 3.30
CA ILE A 272 4.72 -11.21 2.52
C ILE A 272 5.73 -10.09 2.80
N ALA A 273 5.99 -9.77 4.07
CA ALA A 273 6.94 -8.74 4.48
C ALA A 273 8.33 -8.98 3.87
N ALA A 274 8.88 -10.19 4.05
CA ALA A 274 10.18 -10.57 3.51
C ALA A 274 10.22 -10.46 1.98
N SER A 275 9.16 -10.91 1.29
CA SER A 275 9.09 -10.84 -0.18
C SER A 275 9.11 -9.41 -0.70
N LEU A 276 8.50 -8.47 0.03
CA LEU A 276 8.45 -7.04 -0.33
C LEU A 276 9.77 -6.32 0.02
N LEU A 277 10.29 -6.54 1.23
CA LEU A 277 11.56 -5.95 1.69
C LEU A 277 12.74 -6.39 0.82
N PHE A 278 12.80 -7.67 0.46
CA PHE A 278 13.85 -8.26 -0.39
C PHE A 278 13.42 -8.38 -1.85
N SER A 279 12.40 -7.63 -2.27
CA SER A 279 11.82 -7.69 -3.62
C SER A 279 12.83 -7.59 -4.76
N HIS A 280 13.92 -6.83 -4.58
CA HIS A 280 14.98 -6.69 -5.59
C HIS A 280 15.88 -7.93 -5.71
N HIS A 281 15.90 -8.80 -4.70
CA HIS A 281 16.61 -10.08 -4.74
C HIS A 281 15.73 -11.25 -5.18
N LEU A 282 14.41 -11.03 -5.32
CA LEU A 282 13.45 -12.07 -5.63
C LEU A 282 13.16 -12.10 -7.15
N PRO A 283 13.31 -13.23 -7.85
CA PRO A 283 12.95 -13.29 -9.27
C PRO A 283 11.51 -12.81 -9.52
N VAL A 284 11.30 -12.04 -10.60
CA VAL A 284 10.00 -11.36 -10.90
C VAL A 284 8.79 -12.30 -10.83
N LYS A 285 8.94 -13.57 -11.24
CA LYS A 285 7.86 -14.57 -11.15
C LYS A 285 7.38 -14.79 -9.71
N TRP A 286 8.31 -14.85 -8.76
CA TRP A 286 8.03 -15.04 -7.34
C TRP A 286 7.53 -13.75 -6.70
N LEU A 287 8.07 -12.60 -7.11
CA LEU A 287 7.55 -11.31 -6.67
C LEU A 287 6.08 -11.11 -7.08
N ARG A 288 5.72 -11.49 -8.30
CA ARG A 288 4.31 -11.46 -8.77
C ARG A 288 3.42 -12.41 -7.98
N LEU A 289 3.92 -13.61 -7.66
CA LEU A 289 3.18 -14.55 -6.82
C LEU A 289 2.99 -14.01 -5.39
N ALA A 290 4.04 -13.42 -4.80
CA ALA A 290 3.97 -12.80 -3.49
C ALA A 290 2.97 -11.64 -3.46
N LEU A 291 2.91 -10.81 -4.51
CA LEU A 291 1.92 -9.74 -4.63
C LEU A 291 0.48 -10.26 -4.79
N LEU A 292 0.28 -11.32 -5.57
CA LEU A 292 -1.03 -11.99 -5.68
C LEU A 292 -1.46 -12.58 -4.34
N PHE A 293 -0.51 -13.19 -3.63
CA PHE A 293 -0.74 -13.74 -2.31
C PHE A 293 -1.07 -12.63 -1.30
N CYS A 294 -0.29 -11.54 -1.30
CA CYS A 294 -0.55 -10.34 -0.52
C CYS A 294 -1.95 -9.79 -0.77
N LEU A 295 -2.37 -9.67 -2.04
CA LEU A 295 -3.71 -9.24 -2.42
C LEU A 295 -4.79 -10.16 -1.83
N GLY A 296 -4.67 -11.48 -2.03
CA GLY A 296 -5.65 -12.44 -1.54
C GLY A 296 -5.74 -12.46 -0.01
N TYR A 297 -4.60 -12.50 0.67
CA TYR A 297 -4.55 -12.52 2.14
C TYR A 297 -5.09 -11.23 2.75
N SER A 298 -4.80 -10.08 2.15
CA SER A 298 -5.38 -8.80 2.57
C SER A 298 -6.91 -8.81 2.51
N LEU A 299 -7.50 -9.37 1.45
CA LEU A 299 -8.96 -9.51 1.34
C LEU A 299 -9.55 -10.51 2.34
N VAL A 300 -8.81 -11.57 2.67
CA VAL A 300 -9.23 -12.52 3.72
C VAL A 300 -9.26 -11.81 5.07
N LEU A 301 -8.21 -11.08 5.45
CA LEU A 301 -8.17 -10.31 6.70
C LEU A 301 -9.32 -9.29 6.77
N TRP A 302 -9.51 -8.53 5.68
CA TRP A 302 -10.58 -7.54 5.58
C TRP A 302 -11.96 -8.17 5.81
N SER A 303 -12.23 -9.31 5.16
CA SER A 303 -13.52 -10.00 5.27
C SER A 303 -13.74 -10.70 6.62
N THR A 304 -12.69 -10.90 7.42
CA THR A 304 -12.74 -11.69 8.65
C THR A 304 -12.48 -10.82 9.88
N ALA A 305 -11.21 -10.59 10.23
CA ALA A 305 -10.80 -9.85 11.41
C ALA A 305 -11.26 -8.38 11.40
N GLU A 306 -11.45 -7.77 10.22
CA GLU A 306 -12.03 -6.42 10.09
C GLU A 306 -13.54 -6.45 9.78
N GLY A 307 -14.15 -7.62 9.64
CA GLY A 307 -15.60 -7.76 9.42
C GLY A 307 -16.15 -6.93 8.25
N PHE A 308 -15.44 -6.93 7.12
CA PHE A 308 -15.73 -6.11 5.93
C PHE A 308 -15.70 -4.59 6.20
N GLY A 309 -15.00 -4.15 7.24
CA GLY A 309 -14.98 -2.76 7.72
C GLY A 309 -16.16 -2.40 8.64
N GLY A 310 -17.06 -3.34 8.93
CA GLY A 310 -18.17 -3.11 9.87
C GLY A 310 -17.74 -3.10 11.35
N PRO A 311 -18.67 -2.88 12.29
CA PRO A 311 -20.11 -2.72 12.09
C PRO A 311 -20.47 -1.41 11.37
N TYR A 312 -21.64 -1.37 10.73
CA TYR A 312 -22.09 -0.23 9.92
C TYR A 312 -23.25 0.51 10.57
N GLY A 313 -23.22 1.84 10.51
CA GLY A 313 -24.37 2.66 10.88
C GLY A 313 -24.32 4.06 10.28
N ALA A 314 -25.19 4.95 10.76
CA ALA A 314 -25.24 6.32 10.23
C ALA A 314 -23.91 7.04 10.47
N GLY A 315 -23.21 7.37 9.38
CA GLY A 315 -21.95 8.12 9.44
C GLY A 315 -20.81 7.40 10.17
N PHE A 316 -20.86 6.06 10.29
CA PHE A 316 -19.70 5.30 10.75
C PHE A 316 -19.68 3.88 10.24
N THR A 317 -18.48 3.36 10.31
CA THR A 317 -18.09 1.96 10.14
C THR A 317 -17.23 1.56 11.33
N GLY A 318 -16.81 0.30 11.43
CA GLY A 318 -15.98 -0.19 12.53
C GLY A 318 -14.62 0.51 12.64
N ASN A 319 -14.26 1.26 11.61
CA ASN A 319 -12.99 1.97 11.50
C ASN A 319 -13.17 3.50 11.48
N LYS A 320 -13.91 4.01 12.47
CA LYS A 320 -14.06 5.46 12.76
C LYS A 320 -14.53 6.31 11.56
N GLY A 321 -15.30 5.75 10.64
CA GLY A 321 -15.83 6.45 9.46
C GLY A 321 -15.24 5.99 8.13
N ASP A 322 -14.09 5.32 8.15
CA ASP A 322 -13.50 4.72 6.95
C ASP A 322 -14.17 3.37 6.66
N VAL A 323 -14.87 3.24 5.53
CA VAL A 323 -15.76 2.10 5.24
C VAL A 323 -15.03 0.78 5.06
N LEU A 324 -13.73 0.88 4.89
CA LEU A 324 -12.99 -0.08 4.12
C LEU A 324 -11.95 -0.79 4.98
N GLY A 325 -11.59 -0.24 6.13
CA GLY A 325 -10.60 -0.84 7.02
C GLY A 325 -9.16 -0.65 6.53
N THR A 326 -8.22 -1.38 7.12
CA THR A 326 -6.78 -1.24 6.87
C THR A 326 -6.36 -2.13 5.70
N THR A 327 -6.77 -3.40 5.73
CA THR A 327 -6.23 -4.43 4.84
C THR A 327 -6.82 -4.38 3.43
N ASN A 328 -8.00 -3.82 3.21
CA ASN A 328 -8.46 -3.56 1.84
C ASN A 328 -7.53 -2.55 1.11
N VAL A 329 -6.92 -1.59 1.82
CA VAL A 329 -5.98 -0.63 1.24
C VAL A 329 -4.66 -1.32 0.95
N TYR A 330 -4.29 -2.35 1.74
CA TYR A 330 -3.16 -3.23 1.41
C TYR A 330 -3.39 -3.95 0.08
N ALA A 331 -4.61 -4.44 -0.15
CA ALA A 331 -5.00 -5.02 -1.43
C ALA A 331 -4.84 -4.01 -2.59
N ILE A 332 -5.24 -2.75 -2.40
CA ILE A 332 -5.06 -1.68 -3.40
C ILE A 332 -3.58 -1.37 -3.65
N ILE A 333 -2.76 -1.29 -2.60
CA ILE A 333 -1.30 -1.09 -2.73
C ILE A 333 -0.67 -2.27 -3.45
N ALA A 334 -1.07 -3.50 -3.14
CA ALA A 334 -0.63 -4.69 -3.88
C ALA A 334 -0.99 -4.59 -5.38
N LEU A 335 -2.19 -4.12 -5.72
CA LEU A 335 -2.59 -3.86 -7.11
C LEU A 335 -1.73 -2.79 -7.79
N PHE A 336 -1.38 -1.70 -7.09
CA PHE A 336 -0.46 -0.68 -7.62
C PHE A 336 0.90 -1.28 -7.93
N LEU A 337 1.47 -2.03 -6.99
CA LEU A 337 2.79 -2.66 -7.17
C LEU A 337 2.74 -3.73 -8.27
N MET A 338 1.66 -4.51 -8.37
CA MET A 338 1.42 -5.46 -9.48
C MET A 338 1.40 -4.76 -10.83
N ALA A 339 0.68 -3.63 -10.94
CA ALA A 339 0.66 -2.81 -12.14
C ALA A 339 2.06 -2.22 -12.42
N ALA A 340 2.79 -1.77 -11.41
CA ALA A 340 4.14 -1.21 -11.55
C ALA A 340 5.20 -2.25 -11.97
N VAL A 341 5.00 -3.55 -11.69
CA VAL A 341 5.87 -4.63 -12.15
C VAL A 341 5.34 -5.38 -13.38
N TRP A 342 4.22 -4.90 -13.94
CA TRP A 342 3.66 -5.43 -15.17
C TRP A 342 4.49 -5.01 -16.38
N THR A 343 5.46 -5.85 -16.72
CA THR A 343 6.15 -5.79 -18.00
C THR A 343 5.53 -6.82 -18.94
N ARG A 344 5.03 -6.38 -20.11
CA ARG A 344 4.81 -7.32 -21.21
C ARG A 344 6.18 -7.91 -21.53
N ARG A 345 6.31 -9.24 -21.51
CA ARG A 345 7.48 -9.90 -22.12
C ARG A 345 7.57 -9.37 -23.54
N GLY A 346 8.57 -8.54 -23.80
CA GLY A 346 8.79 -8.00 -25.13
C GLY A 346 8.95 -9.16 -26.10
N SER A 347 8.26 -9.06 -27.23
CA SER A 347 8.49 -9.84 -28.44
C SER A 347 9.93 -9.75 -28.98
N ALA A 348 10.89 -9.21 -28.22
CA ALA A 348 12.32 -9.24 -28.49
C ALA A 348 12.85 -10.68 -28.66
N ALA A 349 12.24 -11.65 -27.98
CA ALA A 349 12.52 -13.06 -28.22
C ALA A 349 11.97 -13.57 -29.57
N ARG A 350 10.92 -12.92 -30.14
CA ARG A 350 10.44 -13.25 -31.50
C ARG A 350 11.26 -12.55 -32.57
N THR A 351 11.70 -11.31 -32.37
CA THR A 351 12.54 -10.62 -33.37
C THR A 351 13.96 -11.19 -33.44
N GLY A 352 14.55 -11.62 -32.32
CA GLY A 352 15.85 -12.32 -32.33
C GLY A 352 15.80 -13.73 -32.94
N VAL A 353 14.68 -14.46 -32.75
CA VAL A 353 14.46 -15.79 -33.37
C VAL A 353 14.11 -15.68 -34.86
N VAL A 354 13.40 -14.63 -35.28
CA VAL A 354 13.13 -14.37 -36.71
C VAL A 354 14.38 -13.85 -37.43
N ALA A 355 15.19 -13.00 -36.81
CA ALA A 355 16.44 -12.52 -37.39
C ALA A 355 17.49 -13.63 -37.55
N SER A 356 17.61 -14.53 -36.56
CA SER A 356 18.52 -15.68 -36.66
C SER A 356 18.07 -16.74 -37.67
N ARG A 357 16.76 -16.95 -37.86
CA ARG A 357 16.24 -17.82 -38.93
C ARG A 357 16.50 -17.28 -40.33
N ASN A 358 16.41 -15.96 -40.52
CA ASN A 358 16.65 -15.36 -41.84
C ASN A 358 18.15 -15.26 -42.19
N ALA A 359 19.03 -15.22 -41.19
CA ALA A 359 20.48 -15.23 -41.38
C ALA A 359 21.07 -16.64 -41.63
N SER A 360 20.33 -17.70 -41.30
CA SER A 360 20.74 -19.09 -41.60
C SER A 360 20.23 -19.61 -42.96
N THR A 361 19.48 -18.78 -43.69
CA THR A 361 18.89 -19.13 -45.01
C THR A 361 19.35 -18.21 -46.14
N ALA A 362 20.37 -17.40 -45.91
CA ALA A 362 21.10 -16.61 -46.91
C ALA A 362 22.57 -17.00 -46.83
#